data_AF-A0A0Q3T8M8-F1
#
_entry.id   AF-A0A0Q3T8M8-F1
#
_cell.length_a   1.000
_cell.length_b   1.000
_cell.length_c   1.000
_cell.angle_alpha   90.00
_cell.angle_beta   90.00
_cell.angle_gamma   90.00
#
_symmetry.space_group_name_H-M   'P 1'
#
loop_
_entity.id
_entity.type
_entity.pdbx_description
1 polymer ?
#
loop_
_entity_poly.entity_id
_entity_poly.type
_entity_poly.pdbx_seq_one_letter_code
_entity_poly.pdbx_strand_id
1 'polypeptide(L)'
;MIVLNAKALGEEIKRLRKSNNLSQAQLAEGICTQATISGIEAGRGYPSVDILYILSIRLKVSLDYFYKILLNDAQGYIQDTERMLEELMKKKDYNETFEITSNELKQSTRNLGYKFDQLIKWVHIISSYYLQKLNWKKAVIMLEDLLDSNHPLFGQDFIDFKIQNSLAIIYAENSMFQKSLQQYNTILSYHDFLKQHHRFQIKIHYNLAKLYFLQQDYEHSLIHAELGIKLSSENEDVSMAGQLYYQQGLSLEELNADPQKIRIAFKTSIFIFQLLDRQEYIQMVNKKKGEFLGSE
;
A
#
# COMPACT_ATOMS: atom_id res chain seq x y z
N MET A 1 8.21 -18.40 14.15
CA MET A 1 8.29 -17.74 15.47
C MET A 1 9.04 -16.43 15.25
N ILE A 2 8.51 -15.28 15.67
CA ILE A 2 9.27 -14.01 15.57
C ILE A 2 10.50 -14.18 16.46
N VAL A 3 11.69 -14.13 15.87
CA VAL A 3 12.94 -14.31 16.62
C VAL A 3 13.33 -12.97 17.22
N LEU A 4 13.02 -12.80 18.51
CA LEU A 4 13.46 -11.64 19.27
C LEU A 4 14.92 -11.81 19.68
N ASN A 5 15.70 -10.74 19.65
CA ASN A 5 17.10 -10.73 20.05
C ASN A 5 17.29 -10.02 21.39
N ALA A 6 17.05 -10.76 22.48
CA ALA A 6 17.32 -10.29 23.84
C ALA A 6 18.77 -9.81 24.02
N LYS A 7 19.72 -10.47 23.33
CA LYS A 7 21.14 -10.17 23.48
C LYS A 7 21.49 -8.82 22.86
N ALA A 8 21.05 -8.55 21.63
CA ALA A 8 21.26 -7.25 20.99
C ALA A 8 20.57 -6.11 21.76
N LEU A 9 19.33 -6.33 22.24
CA LEU A 9 18.64 -5.34 23.07
C LEU A 9 19.41 -5.06 24.37
N GLY A 10 19.89 -6.11 25.05
CA GLY A 10 20.66 -5.98 26.28
C GLY A 10 21.98 -5.23 26.09
N GLU A 11 22.71 -5.54 25.01
CA GLU A 11 23.95 -4.87 24.65
C GLU A 11 23.72 -3.38 24.37
N GLU A 12 22.64 -3.02 23.69
CA GLU A 12 22.32 -1.62 23.42
C GLU A 12 21.89 -0.85 24.67
N ILE A 13 21.02 -1.42 25.51
CA ILE A 13 20.62 -0.81 26.79
C ILE A 13 21.87 -0.52 27.63
N LYS A 14 22.81 -1.46 27.69
CA LYS A 14 24.09 -1.29 28.39
C LYS A 14 24.94 -0.18 27.79
N ARG A 15 24.99 -0.08 26.45
CA ARG A 15 25.72 0.99 25.74
C ARG A 15 25.14 2.36 26.08
N LEU A 16 23.82 2.53 25.95
CA LEU A 16 23.13 3.79 26.25
C LEU A 16 23.23 4.18 27.72
N ARG A 17 23.12 3.21 28.64
CA ARG A 17 23.26 3.48 30.08
C ARG A 17 24.64 4.06 30.38
N LYS A 18 25.69 3.46 29.82
CA LYS A 18 27.06 3.94 29.98
C LYS A 18 27.27 5.31 29.34
N SER A 19 26.73 5.56 28.15
CA SER A 19 26.84 6.88 27.51
C SER A 19 26.11 7.98 28.27
N ASN A 20 25.07 7.62 29.03
CA ASN A 20 24.36 8.53 29.94
C ASN A 20 24.99 8.59 31.36
N ASN A 21 26.14 7.96 31.59
CA ASN A 21 26.83 7.92 32.90
C ASN A 21 25.98 7.37 34.06
N LEU A 22 25.07 6.44 33.78
CA LEU A 22 24.22 5.82 34.80
C LEU A 22 24.79 4.49 35.30
N SER A 23 24.69 4.24 36.60
CA SER A 23 24.85 2.88 37.16
C SER A 23 23.61 2.03 36.89
N GLN A 24 23.74 0.70 36.96
CA GLN A 24 22.57 -0.19 36.82
C GLN A 24 21.53 0.06 37.92
N ALA A 25 21.96 0.43 39.13
CA ALA A 25 21.06 0.77 40.23
C ALA A 25 20.26 2.05 39.95
N GLN A 26 20.92 3.10 39.44
CA GLN A 26 20.23 4.34 39.03
C GLN A 26 19.27 4.10 37.88
N LEU A 27 19.64 3.26 36.91
CA LEU A 27 18.72 2.92 35.81
C LEU A 27 17.50 2.12 36.32
N ALA A 28 17.67 1.28 37.35
CA ALA A 28 16.62 0.45 37.94
C ALA A 28 15.70 1.21 38.93
N GLU A 29 16.14 2.35 39.46
CA GLU A 29 15.51 3.05 40.58
C GLU A 29 14.01 3.29 40.35
N GLY A 30 13.13 2.85 41.24
CA GLY A 30 11.68 3.07 41.10
C GLY A 30 10.98 2.33 39.94
N ILE A 31 11.67 1.42 39.23
CA ILE A 31 11.06 0.57 38.20
C ILE A 31 11.30 -0.92 38.41
N CYS A 32 12.49 -1.33 38.83
CA CYS A 32 12.83 -2.73 39.06
C CYS A 32 14.09 -2.85 39.93
N THR A 33 14.63 -4.07 40.09
CA THR A 33 15.88 -4.26 40.83
C THR A 33 17.11 -4.07 39.93
N GLN A 34 18.24 -3.69 40.51
CA GLN A 34 19.52 -3.63 39.79
C GLN A 34 19.89 -4.97 39.14
N ALA A 35 19.55 -6.09 39.80
CA ALA A 35 19.74 -7.43 39.25
C ALA A 35 18.88 -7.67 37.99
N THR A 36 17.66 -7.14 37.94
CA THR A 36 16.79 -7.18 36.75
C THR A 36 17.44 -6.45 35.58
N ILE A 37 17.94 -5.23 35.77
CA ILE A 37 18.68 -4.50 34.73
C ILE A 37 19.92 -5.27 34.28
N SER A 38 20.69 -5.84 35.21
CA SER A 38 21.84 -6.68 34.88
C SER A 38 21.47 -7.94 34.07
N GLY A 39 20.32 -8.56 34.37
CA GLY A 39 19.75 -9.67 33.61
C GLY A 39 19.37 -9.28 32.18
N ILE A 40 18.69 -8.14 32.02
CA ILE A 40 18.31 -7.57 30.73
C ILE A 40 19.55 -7.26 29.90
N GLU A 41 20.53 -6.54 30.46
CA GLU A 41 21.78 -6.17 29.76
C GLU A 41 22.61 -7.39 29.31
N ALA A 42 22.44 -8.53 29.97
CA ALA A 42 23.10 -9.78 29.60
C ALA A 42 22.30 -10.64 28.62
N GLY A 43 21.11 -10.19 28.19
CA GLY A 43 20.22 -10.94 27.31
C GLY A 43 19.60 -12.19 27.94
N ARG A 44 19.58 -12.29 29.28
CA ARG A 44 19.03 -13.46 30.01
C ARG A 44 17.51 -13.45 30.13
N GLY A 45 16.86 -12.36 29.73
CA GLY A 45 15.41 -12.23 29.75
C GLY A 45 14.95 -10.96 29.05
N TYR A 46 13.67 -10.93 28.67
CA TYR A 46 13.05 -9.75 28.07
C TYR A 46 12.49 -8.83 29.17
N PRO A 47 12.71 -7.51 29.08
CA PRO A 47 11.96 -6.58 29.91
C PRO A 47 10.47 -6.65 29.56
N SER A 48 9.61 -6.45 30.55
CA SER A 48 8.18 -6.20 30.30
C SER A 48 7.99 -4.86 29.59
N VAL A 49 6.84 -4.68 28.94
CA VAL A 49 6.55 -3.50 28.08
C VAL A 49 6.66 -2.19 28.87
N ASP A 50 6.15 -2.17 30.09
CA ASP A 50 6.24 -1.05 31.03
C ASP A 50 7.70 -0.72 31.41
N ILE A 51 8.52 -1.74 31.75
CA ILE A 51 9.94 -1.55 32.03
C ILE A 51 10.66 -1.01 30.79
N LEU A 52 10.44 -1.61 29.61
CA LEU A 52 11.07 -1.18 28.36
C LEU A 52 10.70 0.26 28.00
N TYR A 53 9.44 0.64 28.21
CA TYR A 53 8.97 2.00 27.99
C TYR A 53 9.69 3.00 28.93
N ILE A 54 9.75 2.73 30.23
CA ILE A 54 10.41 3.63 31.17
C ILE A 54 11.92 3.70 30.94
N LEU A 55 12.55 2.58 30.55
CA LEU A 55 13.95 2.57 30.14
C LEU A 55 14.19 3.46 28.92
N SER A 56 13.28 3.49 27.94
CA SER A 56 13.43 4.34 26.74
C SER A 56 13.46 5.82 27.11
N ILE A 57 12.57 6.25 28.02
CA ILE A 57 12.54 7.61 28.56
C ILE A 57 13.86 7.95 29.28
N ARG A 58 14.33 7.09 30.19
CA ARG A 58 15.56 7.34 30.97
C ARG A 58 16.82 7.39 30.12
N LEU A 59 16.85 6.59 29.06
CA LEU A 59 17.97 6.50 28.12
C LEU A 59 17.85 7.48 26.96
N LYS A 60 16.79 8.31 26.96
CA LYS A 60 16.53 9.38 25.98
C LYS A 60 16.43 8.88 24.54
N VAL A 61 15.79 7.73 24.36
CA VAL A 61 15.49 7.13 23.05
C VAL A 61 14.00 6.83 22.94
N SER A 62 13.50 6.63 21.73
CA SER A 62 12.10 6.20 21.53
C SER A 62 11.94 4.71 21.87
N LEU A 63 10.73 4.30 22.23
CA LEU A 63 10.41 2.87 22.38
C LEU A 63 10.59 2.11 21.05
N ASP A 64 10.28 2.76 19.92
CA ASP A 64 10.50 2.23 18.56
C ASP A 64 11.97 1.87 18.29
N TYR A 65 12.92 2.66 18.81
CA TYR A 65 14.35 2.36 18.69
C TYR A 65 14.70 1.00 19.29
N PHE A 66 14.21 0.71 20.51
CA PHE A 66 14.44 -0.59 21.14
C PHE A 66 13.75 -1.73 20.43
N TYR A 67 12.55 -1.51 19.88
CA TYR A 67 11.89 -2.54 19.08
C TYR A 67 12.68 -2.91 17.82
N LYS A 68 13.27 -1.94 17.11
CA LYS A 68 14.11 -2.21 15.94
C LYS A 68 15.29 -3.15 16.24
N ILE A 69 15.96 -2.92 17.37
CA ILE A 69 17.09 -3.75 17.82
C ILE A 69 16.61 -5.12 18.30
N LEU A 70 15.51 -5.15 19.05
CA LEU A 70 14.90 -6.39 19.51
C LEU A 70 14.45 -7.28 18.34
N LEU A 71 14.04 -6.67 17.24
CA LEU A 71 13.62 -7.32 16.00
C LEU A 71 14.77 -7.58 15.01
N ASN A 72 16.04 -7.25 15.34
CA ASN A 72 17.22 -7.49 14.48
C ASN A 72 17.04 -7.00 13.04
N ASP A 73 16.67 -5.73 12.84
CA ASP A 73 16.40 -5.17 11.50
C ASP A 73 15.25 -5.84 10.74
N ALA A 74 14.48 -6.77 11.32
CA ALA A 74 13.29 -7.31 10.66
C ALA A 74 12.30 -6.19 10.29
N GLN A 75 12.17 -5.15 11.11
CA GLN A 75 11.34 -3.99 10.80
C GLN A 75 11.90 -3.16 9.63
N GLY A 76 13.23 -2.95 9.58
CA GLY A 76 13.88 -2.27 8.46
C GLY A 76 13.72 -3.07 7.16
N TYR A 77 13.97 -4.38 7.24
CA TYR A 77 13.75 -5.32 6.15
C TYR A 77 12.30 -5.33 5.65
N ILE A 78 11.31 -5.39 6.55
CA ILE A 78 9.89 -5.32 6.21
C ILE A 78 9.61 -4.03 5.45
N GLN A 79 10.04 -2.87 5.98
CA GLN A 79 9.79 -1.56 5.37
C GLN A 79 10.47 -1.40 4.00
N ASP A 80 11.71 -1.87 3.87
CA ASP A 80 12.44 -1.79 2.61
C ASP A 80 11.85 -2.75 1.57
N THR A 81 11.43 -3.96 1.98
CA THR A 81 10.75 -4.91 1.12
C THR A 81 9.38 -4.38 0.68
N GLU A 82 8.61 -3.80 1.61
CA GLU A 82 7.34 -3.13 1.32
C GLU A 82 7.50 -2.05 0.27
N ARG A 83 8.45 -1.11 0.49
CA ARG A 83 8.74 -0.03 -0.44
C ARG A 83 9.16 -0.55 -1.82
N MET A 84 10.06 -1.54 -1.84
CA MET A 84 10.53 -2.17 -3.08
C MET A 84 9.38 -2.80 -3.85
N LEU A 85 8.53 -3.61 -3.19
CA LEU A 85 7.38 -4.25 -3.84
C LEU A 85 6.35 -3.22 -4.33
N GLU A 86 6.09 -2.15 -3.57
CA GLU A 86 5.21 -1.07 -4.02
C GLU A 86 5.73 -0.37 -5.29
N GLU A 87 7.04 -0.13 -5.38
CA GLU A 87 7.66 0.46 -6.56
C GLU A 87 7.60 -0.46 -7.78
N LEU A 88 7.92 -1.75 -7.61
CA LEU A 88 7.86 -2.74 -8.68
C LEU A 88 6.42 -2.92 -9.20
N MET A 89 5.45 -3.02 -8.29
CA MET A 89 4.03 -3.09 -8.64
C MET A 89 3.55 -1.84 -9.38
N LYS A 90 4.04 -0.65 -9.01
CA LYS A 90 3.73 0.60 -9.72
C LYS A 90 4.32 0.64 -11.13
N LYS A 91 5.54 0.13 -11.30
CA LYS A 91 6.22 -0.03 -12.60
C LYS A 91 5.68 -1.22 -13.41
N LYS A 92 4.81 -2.05 -12.82
CA LYS A 92 4.30 -3.30 -13.38
C LYS A 92 5.40 -4.30 -13.71
N ASP A 93 6.51 -4.27 -12.99
CA ASP A 93 7.59 -5.26 -13.14
C ASP A 93 7.22 -6.55 -12.40
N TYR A 94 6.33 -7.32 -13.02
CA TYR A 94 5.80 -8.54 -12.40
C TYR A 94 6.83 -9.67 -12.35
N ASN A 95 7.85 -9.66 -13.22
CA ASN A 95 8.90 -10.69 -13.22
C ASN A 95 9.75 -10.59 -11.95
N GLU A 96 10.32 -9.42 -11.67
CA GLU A 96 11.14 -9.23 -10.48
C GLU A 96 10.31 -9.39 -9.20
N THR A 97 9.09 -8.84 -9.21
CA THR A 97 8.11 -9.02 -8.12
C THR A 97 7.86 -10.50 -7.80
N PHE A 98 7.66 -11.33 -8.82
CA PHE A 98 7.40 -12.76 -8.66
C PHE A 98 8.59 -13.50 -8.06
N GLU A 99 9.82 -13.19 -8.51
CA GLU A 99 11.04 -13.83 -7.99
C GLU A 99 11.27 -13.48 -6.51
N ILE A 100 11.16 -12.19 -6.15
CA ILE A 100 11.31 -11.73 -4.77
C ILE A 100 10.29 -12.43 -3.86
N THR A 101 9.01 -12.35 -4.21
CA THR A 101 7.95 -12.95 -3.39
C THR A 101 8.04 -14.47 -3.33
N SER A 102 8.46 -15.14 -4.40
CA SER A 102 8.71 -16.59 -4.40
C SER A 102 9.82 -16.98 -3.44
N ASN A 103 10.89 -16.17 -3.36
CA ASN A 103 11.99 -16.40 -2.43
C ASN A 103 11.57 -16.14 -0.98
N GLU A 104 10.76 -15.12 -0.72
CA GLU A 104 10.19 -14.87 0.61
C GLU A 104 9.30 -16.02 1.07
N LEU A 105 8.41 -16.53 0.20
CA LEU A 105 7.53 -17.66 0.54
C LEU A 105 8.29 -18.97 0.81
N LYS A 106 9.49 -19.15 0.22
CA LYS A 106 10.36 -20.32 0.49
C LYS A 106 11.06 -20.23 1.85
N GLN A 107 11.25 -19.03 2.41
CA GLN A 107 11.91 -18.80 3.70
C GLN A 107 10.97 -19.09 4.89
N SER A 108 10.37 -20.28 4.92
CA SER A 108 9.30 -20.70 5.85
C SER A 108 9.65 -20.68 7.36
N THR A 109 10.92 -20.43 7.71
CA THR A 109 11.39 -20.38 9.10
C THR A 109 11.28 -19.00 9.73
N ARG A 110 11.18 -17.93 8.92
CA ARG A 110 11.04 -16.55 9.40
C ARG A 110 9.55 -16.20 9.49
N ASN A 111 9.10 -15.78 10.67
CA ASN A 111 7.78 -15.17 10.83
C ASN A 111 8.01 -13.68 11.05
N LEU A 112 7.56 -12.87 10.09
CA LEU A 112 7.71 -11.41 10.07
C LEU A 112 6.38 -10.69 10.35
N GLY A 113 5.39 -11.44 10.82
CA GLY A 113 4.07 -10.95 11.18
C GLY A 113 3.02 -11.18 10.09
N TYR A 114 1.77 -11.30 10.52
CA TYR A 114 0.61 -11.57 9.67
C TYR A 114 0.51 -10.61 8.48
N LYS A 115 0.71 -9.31 8.70
CA LYS A 115 0.58 -8.27 7.66
C LYS A 115 1.63 -8.43 6.56
N PHE A 116 2.87 -8.73 6.94
CA PHE A 116 3.94 -8.96 5.98
C PHE A 116 3.66 -10.24 5.18
N ASP A 117 3.25 -11.31 5.85
CA ASP A 117 2.90 -12.56 5.17
C ASP A 117 1.73 -12.36 4.19
N GLN A 118 0.71 -11.58 4.58
CA GLN A 118 -0.44 -11.25 3.74
C GLN A 118 -0.04 -10.39 2.54
N LEU A 119 0.84 -9.39 2.73
CA LEU A 119 1.43 -8.59 1.66
C LEU A 119 2.19 -9.47 0.65
N ILE A 120 3.12 -10.31 1.13
CA ILE A 120 3.93 -11.17 0.25
C ILE A 120 3.03 -12.09 -0.56
N LYS A 121 2.05 -12.75 0.08
CA LYS A 121 1.11 -13.62 -0.63
C LYS A 121 0.25 -12.87 -1.64
N TRP A 122 -0.29 -11.70 -1.27
CA TRP A 122 -1.07 -10.87 -2.18
C TRP A 122 -0.26 -10.49 -3.42
N VAL A 123 0.92 -9.91 -3.23
CA VAL A 123 1.78 -9.47 -4.33
C VAL A 123 2.25 -10.66 -5.19
N HIS A 124 2.50 -11.81 -4.58
CA HIS A 124 2.82 -13.04 -5.29
C HIS A 124 1.66 -13.51 -6.20
N ILE A 125 0.42 -13.47 -5.70
CA ILE A 125 -0.75 -13.86 -6.49
C ILE A 125 -0.95 -12.91 -7.68
N ILE A 126 -0.82 -11.60 -7.46
CA ILE A 126 -1.00 -10.61 -8.53
C ILE A 126 0.08 -10.74 -9.60
N SER A 127 1.35 -10.86 -9.22
CA SER A 127 2.44 -11.08 -10.17
C SER A 127 2.27 -12.40 -10.93
N SER A 128 1.87 -13.48 -10.25
CA SER A 128 1.55 -14.77 -10.89
C SER A 128 0.41 -14.67 -11.91
N TYR A 129 -0.63 -13.89 -11.60
CA TYR A 129 -1.75 -13.66 -12.51
C TYR A 129 -1.31 -12.91 -13.77
N TYR A 130 -0.62 -11.77 -13.63
CA TYR A 130 -0.19 -10.99 -14.78
C TYR A 130 0.91 -11.66 -15.62
N LEU A 131 1.72 -12.54 -15.02
CA LEU A 131 2.66 -13.41 -15.75
C LEU A 131 2.00 -14.65 -16.39
N GLN A 132 0.67 -14.76 -16.33
CA GLN A 132 -0.11 -15.88 -16.88
C GLN A 132 0.25 -17.24 -16.26
N LYS A 133 0.89 -17.26 -15.08
CA LYS A 133 1.16 -18.48 -14.30
C LYS A 133 -0.09 -18.96 -13.55
N LEU A 134 -1.03 -18.05 -13.32
CA LEU A 134 -2.29 -18.31 -12.62
C LEU A 134 -3.47 -17.81 -13.46
N ASN A 135 -4.52 -18.61 -13.59
CA ASN A 135 -5.76 -18.14 -14.21
C ASN A 135 -6.55 -17.26 -13.23
N TRP A 136 -7.37 -16.36 -13.77
CA TRP A 136 -8.09 -15.37 -12.97
C TRP A 136 -8.99 -15.99 -11.89
N LYS A 137 -9.63 -17.13 -12.16
CA LYS A 137 -10.52 -17.80 -11.17
C LYS A 137 -9.73 -18.29 -9.96
N LYS A 138 -8.57 -18.91 -10.20
CA LYS A 138 -7.68 -19.33 -9.12
C LYS A 138 -7.10 -18.13 -8.37
N ALA A 139 -6.72 -17.06 -9.08
CA ALA A 139 -6.25 -15.83 -8.46
C ALA A 139 -7.30 -15.24 -7.50
N VAL A 140 -8.55 -15.15 -7.95
CA VAL A 140 -9.68 -14.70 -7.13
C VAL A 140 -9.85 -15.55 -5.88
N ILE A 141 -9.91 -16.89 -6.00
CA ILE A 141 -10.05 -17.78 -4.84
C ILE A 141 -8.92 -17.56 -3.83
N MET A 142 -7.67 -17.46 -4.30
CA MET A 142 -6.53 -17.23 -3.41
C MET A 142 -6.55 -15.85 -2.76
N LEU A 143 -7.03 -14.82 -3.45
CA LEU A 143 -7.18 -13.48 -2.89
C LEU A 143 -8.33 -13.40 -1.87
N GLU A 144 -9.44 -14.11 -2.12
CA GLU A 144 -10.56 -14.22 -1.19
C GLU A 144 -10.16 -14.98 0.08
N ASP A 145 -9.34 -16.03 -0.03
CA ASP A 145 -8.77 -16.75 1.12
C ASP A 145 -7.83 -15.87 1.98
N LEU A 146 -7.14 -14.90 1.35
CA LEU A 146 -6.34 -13.91 2.09
C LEU A 146 -7.19 -12.88 2.83
N LEU A 147 -8.42 -12.63 2.37
CA LEU A 147 -9.39 -11.78 3.04
C LEU A 147 -10.16 -12.62 4.06
N ASP A 148 -9.46 -13.13 5.07
CA ASP A 148 -10.08 -13.83 6.20
C ASP A 148 -10.98 -12.86 6.97
N SER A 149 -12.25 -12.78 6.56
CA SER A 149 -13.26 -11.91 7.16
C SER A 149 -13.54 -12.21 8.64
N ASN A 150 -13.09 -13.36 9.15
CA ASN A 150 -13.17 -13.71 10.57
C ASN A 150 -11.94 -13.21 11.35
N HIS A 151 -10.90 -12.73 10.68
CA HIS A 151 -9.71 -12.23 11.33
C HIS A 151 -10.01 -10.91 12.07
N PRO A 152 -9.61 -10.75 13.35
CA PRO A 152 -9.95 -9.55 14.14
C PRO A 152 -9.46 -8.22 13.55
N LEU A 153 -8.47 -8.24 12.66
CA LEU A 153 -7.92 -7.06 11.99
C LEU A 153 -8.61 -6.75 10.64
N PHE A 154 -9.56 -7.55 10.20
CA PHE A 154 -10.21 -7.35 8.90
C PHE A 154 -10.86 -5.96 8.81
N GLY A 155 -10.54 -5.23 7.75
CA GLY A 155 -11.06 -3.87 7.51
C GLY A 155 -10.43 -2.80 8.41
N GLN A 156 -9.45 -3.14 9.24
CA GLN A 156 -8.61 -2.19 9.98
C GLN A 156 -7.29 -1.92 9.27
N ASP A 157 -6.88 -2.83 8.37
CA ASP A 157 -5.59 -2.77 7.70
C ASP A 157 -5.70 -2.38 6.22
N PHE A 158 -4.79 -1.51 5.78
CA PHE A 158 -4.77 -1.01 4.41
C PHE A 158 -4.56 -2.12 3.36
N ILE A 159 -3.96 -3.23 3.76
CA ILE A 159 -3.69 -4.36 2.88
C ILE A 159 -4.99 -5.04 2.41
N ASP A 160 -6.02 -5.13 3.26
CA ASP A 160 -7.30 -5.73 2.90
C ASP A 160 -7.95 -4.94 1.75
N PHE A 161 -7.92 -3.62 1.84
CA PHE A 161 -8.43 -2.74 0.78
C PHE A 161 -7.60 -2.84 -0.52
N LYS A 162 -6.28 -3.04 -0.43
CA LYS A 162 -5.42 -3.30 -1.60
C LYS A 162 -5.78 -4.63 -2.27
N ILE A 163 -6.07 -5.67 -1.49
CA ILE A 163 -6.51 -6.98 -1.98
C ILE A 163 -7.90 -6.86 -2.63
N GLN A 164 -8.87 -6.24 -1.96
CA GLN A 164 -10.22 -5.98 -2.51
C GLN A 164 -10.17 -5.18 -3.82
N ASN A 165 -9.34 -4.14 -3.88
CA ASN A 165 -9.15 -3.38 -5.12
C ASN A 165 -8.57 -4.26 -6.23
N SER A 166 -7.66 -5.18 -5.90
CA SER A 166 -7.10 -6.11 -6.89
C SER A 166 -8.13 -7.13 -7.37
N LEU A 167 -8.97 -7.66 -6.48
CA LEU A 167 -10.13 -8.49 -6.84
C LEU A 167 -11.06 -7.76 -7.79
N ALA A 168 -11.39 -6.50 -7.47
CA ALA A 168 -12.27 -5.68 -8.31
C ALA A 168 -11.68 -5.50 -9.73
N ILE A 169 -10.38 -5.18 -9.83
CA ILE A 169 -9.70 -5.06 -11.12
C ILE A 169 -9.74 -6.38 -11.90
N ILE A 170 -9.41 -7.52 -11.29
CA ILE A 170 -9.43 -8.82 -11.95
C ILE A 170 -10.84 -9.16 -12.41
N TYR A 171 -11.87 -8.92 -11.59
CA TYR A 171 -13.25 -9.11 -11.99
C TYR A 171 -13.61 -8.23 -13.19
N ALA A 172 -13.24 -6.95 -13.19
CA ALA A 172 -13.50 -6.04 -14.31
C ALA A 172 -12.79 -6.47 -15.61
N GLU A 173 -11.51 -6.86 -15.53
CA GLU A 173 -10.72 -7.34 -16.67
C GLU A 173 -11.29 -8.62 -17.31
N ASN A 174 -12.07 -9.39 -16.54
CA ASN A 174 -12.73 -10.62 -17.00
C ASN A 174 -14.26 -10.46 -17.17
N SER A 175 -14.72 -9.22 -17.38
CA SER A 175 -16.13 -8.86 -17.65
C SER A 175 -17.13 -9.22 -16.53
N MET A 176 -16.65 -9.50 -15.33
CA MET A 176 -17.47 -9.78 -14.13
C MET A 176 -17.83 -8.46 -13.43
N PHE A 177 -18.45 -7.54 -14.16
CA PHE A 177 -18.59 -6.15 -13.72
C PHE A 177 -19.41 -5.99 -12.43
N GLN A 178 -20.48 -6.78 -12.24
CA GLN A 178 -21.28 -6.75 -11.02
C GLN A 178 -20.47 -7.14 -9.78
N LYS A 179 -19.61 -8.17 -9.89
CA LYS A 179 -18.72 -8.57 -8.80
C LYS A 179 -17.64 -7.50 -8.53
N SER A 180 -17.11 -6.88 -9.59
CA SER A 180 -16.19 -5.75 -9.42
C SER A 180 -16.84 -4.59 -8.68
N LEU A 181 -18.09 -4.24 -9.01
CA LEU A 181 -18.81 -3.15 -8.37
C LEU A 181 -19.12 -3.47 -6.90
N GLN A 182 -19.48 -4.71 -6.59
CA GLN A 182 -19.66 -5.17 -5.21
C GLN A 182 -18.39 -4.92 -4.37
N GLN A 183 -17.21 -5.28 -4.89
CA GLN A 183 -15.94 -5.02 -4.19
C GLN A 183 -15.69 -3.53 -3.96
N TYR A 184 -15.93 -2.68 -4.97
CA TYR A 184 -15.77 -1.23 -4.79
C TYR A 184 -16.79 -0.65 -3.79
N ASN A 185 -18.04 -1.12 -3.80
CA ASN A 185 -19.04 -0.69 -2.82
C ASN A 185 -18.65 -1.11 -1.40
N THR A 186 -18.09 -2.31 -1.23
CA THR A 186 -17.52 -2.73 0.06
C THR A 186 -16.37 -1.82 0.48
N ILE A 187 -15.43 -1.48 -0.41
CA ILE A 187 -14.34 -0.53 -0.08
C ILE A 187 -14.92 0.83 0.34
N LEU A 188 -15.89 1.34 -0.42
CA LEU A 188 -16.50 2.66 -0.20
C LEU A 188 -17.30 2.77 1.10
N SER A 189 -17.77 1.66 1.68
CA SER A 189 -18.50 1.70 2.95
C SER A 189 -17.60 2.04 4.16
N TYR A 190 -16.28 1.89 4.03
CA TYR A 190 -15.30 2.23 5.07
C TYR A 190 -14.88 3.71 4.98
N HIS A 191 -15.85 4.61 5.14
CA HIS A 191 -15.67 6.05 4.92
C HIS A 191 -14.54 6.68 5.76
N ASP A 192 -14.42 6.34 7.04
CA ASP A 192 -13.41 6.95 7.92
C ASP A 192 -11.99 6.48 7.61
N PHE A 193 -11.86 5.24 7.13
CA PHE A 193 -10.59 4.74 6.61
C PHE A 193 -10.18 5.51 5.35
N LEU A 194 -11.10 5.64 4.38
CA LEU A 194 -10.80 6.31 3.11
C LEU A 194 -10.43 7.78 3.26
N LYS A 195 -11.03 8.49 4.22
CA LYS A 195 -10.65 9.89 4.55
C LYS A 195 -9.18 10.04 4.91
N GLN A 196 -8.58 9.02 5.55
CA GLN A 196 -7.16 9.03 5.92
C GLN A 196 -6.25 8.62 4.76
N HIS A 197 -6.82 8.07 3.68
CA HIS A 197 -6.11 7.50 2.54
C HIS A 197 -6.59 8.11 1.20
N HIS A 198 -6.59 9.45 1.09
CA HIS A 198 -7.09 10.18 -0.09
C HIS A 198 -6.53 9.65 -1.42
N ARG A 199 -5.22 9.35 -1.49
CA ARG A 199 -4.59 8.81 -2.71
C ARG A 199 -5.22 7.51 -3.18
N PHE A 200 -5.57 6.64 -2.23
CA PHE A 200 -6.26 5.40 -2.53
C PHE A 200 -7.69 5.67 -2.98
N GLN A 201 -8.41 6.59 -2.34
CA GLN A 201 -9.74 7.00 -2.74
C GLN A 201 -9.79 7.59 -4.17
N ILE A 202 -8.81 8.42 -4.55
CA ILE A 202 -8.65 8.92 -5.94
C ILE A 202 -8.49 7.74 -6.91
N LYS A 203 -7.66 6.75 -6.56
CA LYS A 203 -7.47 5.54 -7.37
C LYS A 203 -8.76 4.71 -7.50
N ILE A 204 -9.56 4.60 -6.43
CA ILE A 204 -10.86 3.92 -6.47
C ILE A 204 -11.81 4.63 -7.44
N HIS A 205 -11.88 5.96 -7.39
CA HIS A 205 -12.71 6.73 -8.34
C HIS A 205 -12.25 6.58 -9.78
N TYR A 206 -10.94 6.57 -10.05
CA TYR A 206 -10.43 6.26 -11.39
C TYR A 206 -10.84 4.86 -11.85
N ASN A 207 -10.70 3.85 -10.99
CA ASN A 207 -11.06 2.48 -11.34
C ASN A 207 -12.57 2.29 -11.55
N LEU A 208 -13.41 2.95 -10.75
CA LEU A 208 -14.86 2.98 -10.94
C LEU A 208 -15.23 3.67 -12.24
N ALA A 209 -14.63 4.83 -12.54
CA ALA A 209 -14.85 5.53 -13.80
C ALA A 209 -14.54 4.64 -15.00
N LYS A 210 -13.42 3.92 -14.95
CA LYS A 210 -13.04 2.93 -15.98
C LYS A 210 -14.02 1.74 -16.03
N LEU A 211 -14.48 1.24 -14.89
CA LEU A 211 -15.45 0.14 -14.82
C LEU A 211 -16.78 0.51 -15.48
N TYR A 212 -17.36 1.65 -15.11
CA TYR A 212 -18.60 2.15 -15.70
C TYR A 212 -18.46 2.42 -17.19
N PHE A 213 -17.30 2.92 -17.62
CA PHE A 213 -17.01 3.07 -19.05
C PHE A 213 -17.05 1.74 -19.80
N LEU A 214 -16.45 0.68 -19.23
CA LEU A 214 -16.51 -0.67 -19.81
C LEU A 214 -17.93 -1.25 -19.84
N GLN A 215 -18.79 -0.83 -18.92
CA GLN A 215 -20.22 -1.15 -18.91
C GLN A 215 -21.06 -0.30 -19.87
N GLN A 216 -20.44 0.65 -20.58
CA GLN A 216 -21.11 1.66 -21.42
C GLN A 216 -22.02 2.62 -20.62
N ASP A 217 -21.83 2.70 -19.31
CA ASP A 217 -22.48 3.69 -18.44
C ASP A 217 -21.59 4.93 -18.35
N TYR A 218 -21.64 5.72 -19.42
CA TYR A 218 -20.74 6.87 -19.58
C TYR A 218 -21.06 8.02 -18.61
N GLU A 219 -22.31 8.12 -18.16
CA GLU A 219 -22.74 9.11 -17.15
C GLU A 219 -22.07 8.83 -15.80
N HIS A 220 -22.18 7.60 -15.27
CA HIS A 220 -21.51 7.25 -14.01
C HIS A 220 -19.99 7.24 -14.16
N SER A 221 -19.48 6.88 -15.34
CA SER A 221 -18.06 7.02 -15.63
C SER A 221 -17.58 8.46 -15.47
N LEU A 222 -18.31 9.41 -16.05
CA LEU A 222 -18.01 10.84 -15.95
C LEU A 222 -18.10 11.33 -14.49
N ILE A 223 -19.17 10.98 -13.77
CA ILE A 223 -19.34 11.34 -12.36
C ILE A 223 -18.14 10.90 -11.52
N HIS A 224 -17.70 9.65 -11.64
CA HIS A 224 -16.56 9.16 -10.87
C HIS A 224 -15.23 9.78 -11.32
N ALA A 225 -15.05 10.09 -12.62
CA ALA A 225 -13.89 10.82 -13.08
C ALA A 225 -13.83 12.22 -12.44
N GLU A 226 -14.94 12.95 -12.40
CA GLU A 226 -15.05 14.28 -11.81
C GLU A 226 -14.86 14.26 -10.28
N LEU A 227 -15.43 13.28 -9.58
CA LEU A 227 -15.19 13.09 -8.14
C LEU A 227 -13.72 12.84 -7.84
N GLY A 228 -13.05 12.00 -8.66
CA GLY A 228 -11.62 11.76 -8.54
C GLY A 228 -10.78 13.01 -8.79
N ILE A 229 -11.13 13.81 -9.81
CA ILE A 229 -10.45 15.08 -10.14
C ILE A 229 -10.62 16.10 -9.01
N LYS A 230 -11.84 16.22 -8.47
CA LYS A 230 -12.13 17.11 -7.33
C LYS A 230 -11.27 16.74 -6.13
N LEU A 231 -11.26 15.45 -5.76
CA LEU A 231 -10.48 14.97 -4.63
C LEU A 231 -8.96 15.14 -4.85
N SER A 232 -8.49 14.92 -6.08
CA SER A 232 -7.12 15.19 -6.50
C SER A 232 -6.74 16.66 -6.30
N SER A 233 -7.62 17.59 -6.69
CA SER A 233 -7.40 19.03 -6.51
C SER A 233 -7.43 19.45 -5.05
N GLU A 234 -8.37 18.93 -4.25
CA GLU A 234 -8.51 19.27 -2.82
C GLU A 234 -7.31 18.82 -1.97
N ASN A 235 -6.63 17.75 -2.40
CA ASN A 235 -5.48 17.18 -1.68
C ASN A 235 -4.13 17.47 -2.37
N GLU A 236 -4.13 18.27 -3.44
CA GLU A 236 -2.94 18.58 -4.25
C GLU A 236 -2.21 17.31 -4.75
N ASP A 237 -2.93 16.19 -4.94
CA ASP A 237 -2.37 14.90 -5.34
C ASP A 237 -2.62 14.64 -6.83
N VAL A 238 -1.58 14.85 -7.63
CA VAL A 238 -1.62 14.64 -9.10
C VAL A 238 -1.40 13.20 -9.55
N SER A 239 -1.28 12.23 -8.63
CA SER A 239 -0.78 10.88 -8.94
C SER A 239 -1.66 10.05 -9.89
N MET A 240 -2.95 10.37 -9.98
CA MET A 240 -3.91 9.78 -10.93
C MET A 240 -4.66 10.83 -11.76
N ALA A 241 -4.32 12.12 -11.59
CA ALA A 241 -5.07 13.22 -12.19
C ALA A 241 -5.05 13.14 -13.73
N GLY A 242 -3.88 12.85 -14.32
CA GLY A 242 -3.76 12.71 -15.78
C GLY A 242 -4.65 11.60 -16.34
N GLN A 243 -4.72 10.45 -15.65
CA GLN A 243 -5.57 9.32 -16.02
C GLN A 243 -7.06 9.64 -15.85
N LEU A 244 -7.43 10.39 -14.80
CA LEU A 244 -8.80 10.82 -14.56
C LEU A 244 -9.29 11.81 -15.62
N TYR A 245 -8.49 12.82 -15.98
CA TYR A 245 -8.82 13.74 -17.08
C TYR A 245 -8.91 13.02 -18.42
N TYR A 246 -8.06 12.02 -18.66
CA TYR A 246 -8.19 11.17 -19.84
C TYR A 246 -9.53 10.42 -19.84
N GLN A 247 -9.90 9.81 -18.70
CA GLN A 247 -11.16 9.10 -18.56
C GLN A 247 -12.37 10.03 -18.69
N GLN A 248 -12.29 11.24 -18.15
CA GLN A 248 -13.30 12.29 -18.33
C GLN A 248 -13.48 12.61 -19.82
N GLY A 249 -12.38 12.82 -20.55
CA GLY A 249 -12.41 13.08 -21.99
C GLY A 249 -13.09 11.96 -22.78
N LEU A 250 -12.77 10.69 -22.46
CA LEU A 250 -13.42 9.54 -23.07
C LEU A 250 -14.93 9.52 -22.82
N SER A 251 -15.36 9.75 -21.58
CA SER A 251 -16.78 9.71 -21.24
C SER A 251 -17.55 10.87 -21.87
N LEU A 252 -16.95 12.07 -21.93
CA LEU A 252 -17.54 13.23 -22.61
C LEU A 252 -17.71 13.00 -24.11
N GLU A 253 -16.74 12.34 -24.74
CA GLU A 253 -16.79 11.99 -26.17
C GLU A 253 -17.94 11.03 -26.49
N GLU A 254 -18.07 9.94 -25.73
CA GLU A 254 -19.17 8.98 -25.91
C GLU A 254 -20.55 9.60 -25.63
N LEU A 255 -20.61 10.59 -24.73
CA LEU A 255 -21.83 11.35 -24.44
C LEU A 255 -22.12 12.46 -25.48
N ASN A 256 -21.30 12.61 -26.53
CA ASN A 256 -21.43 13.67 -27.54
C ASN A 256 -21.48 15.08 -26.91
N ALA A 257 -20.67 15.30 -25.87
CA ALA A 257 -20.57 16.60 -25.21
C ALA A 257 -19.91 17.66 -26.11
N ASP A 258 -19.90 18.91 -25.64
CA ASP A 258 -19.23 20.01 -26.32
C ASP A 258 -17.75 19.67 -26.65
N PRO A 259 -17.34 19.72 -27.94
CA PRO A 259 -15.97 19.45 -28.36
C PRO A 259 -14.90 20.26 -27.61
N GLN A 260 -15.22 21.48 -27.16
CA GLN A 260 -14.31 22.29 -26.35
C GLN A 260 -14.01 21.61 -25.00
N LYS A 261 -15.02 21.04 -24.34
CA LYS A 261 -14.86 20.34 -23.07
C LYS A 261 -14.02 19.07 -23.23
N ILE A 262 -14.29 18.30 -24.29
CA ILE A 262 -13.52 17.09 -24.62
C ILE A 262 -12.04 17.45 -24.84
N ARG A 263 -11.79 18.50 -25.63
CA ARG A 263 -10.43 19.02 -25.88
C ARG A 263 -9.72 19.46 -24.61
N ILE A 264 -10.39 20.20 -23.73
CA ILE A 264 -9.82 20.65 -22.46
C ILE A 264 -9.41 19.44 -21.60
N ALA A 265 -10.26 18.42 -21.50
CA ALA A 265 -9.97 17.22 -20.72
C ALA A 265 -8.71 16.50 -21.25
N PHE A 266 -8.61 16.24 -22.55
CA PHE A 266 -7.43 15.58 -23.12
C PHE A 266 -6.16 16.43 -23.05
N LYS A 267 -6.25 17.74 -23.27
CA LYS A 267 -5.09 18.65 -23.10
C LYS A 267 -4.57 18.68 -21.67
N THR A 268 -5.49 18.74 -20.70
CA THR A 268 -5.13 18.73 -19.27
C THR A 268 -4.49 17.42 -18.87
N SER A 269 -5.01 16.30 -19.39
CA SER A 269 -4.41 14.98 -19.22
C SER A 269 -2.96 14.94 -19.72
N ILE A 270 -2.70 15.43 -20.95
CA ILE A 270 -1.34 15.51 -21.52
C ILE A 270 -0.42 16.38 -20.67
N PHE A 271 -0.88 17.56 -20.27
CA PHE A 271 -0.10 18.47 -19.43
C PHE A 271 0.38 17.78 -18.14
N ILE A 272 -0.52 17.06 -17.46
CA ILE A 272 -0.17 16.32 -16.24
C ILE A 272 0.81 15.18 -16.55
N PHE A 273 0.62 14.46 -17.65
CA PHE A 273 1.57 13.41 -18.04
C PHE A 273 2.96 13.97 -18.40
N GLN A 274 3.05 15.16 -18.98
CA GLN A 274 4.31 15.87 -19.20
C GLN A 274 4.97 16.26 -17.89
N LEU A 275 4.19 16.84 -16.96
CA LEU A 275 4.68 17.21 -15.63
C LEU A 275 5.26 16.02 -14.85
N LEU A 276 4.67 14.83 -15.01
CA LEU A 276 5.06 13.60 -14.30
C LEU A 276 6.04 12.70 -15.10
N ASP A 277 6.53 13.18 -16.24
CA ASP A 277 7.39 12.46 -17.17
C ASP A 277 6.87 11.06 -17.53
N ARG A 278 5.67 11.03 -18.10
CA ARG A 278 4.92 9.81 -18.49
C ARG A 278 4.80 9.71 -20.01
N GLN A 279 5.93 9.54 -20.69
CA GLN A 279 6.01 9.55 -22.16
C GLN A 279 5.08 8.54 -22.85
N GLU A 280 4.96 7.32 -22.30
CA GLU A 280 4.05 6.30 -22.85
C GLU A 280 2.59 6.76 -22.86
N TYR A 281 2.16 7.45 -21.81
CA TYR A 281 0.80 7.98 -21.72
C TYR A 281 0.59 9.15 -22.69
N ILE A 282 1.56 10.04 -22.83
CA ILE A 282 1.49 11.16 -23.80
C ILE A 282 1.33 10.61 -25.22
N GLN A 283 2.16 9.64 -25.62
CA GLN A 283 2.09 8.99 -26.92
C GLN A 283 0.74 8.29 -27.13
N MET A 284 0.21 7.62 -26.09
CA MET A 284 -1.10 6.98 -26.14
C MET A 284 -2.22 7.99 -26.41
N VAL A 285 -2.26 9.12 -25.68
CA VAL A 285 -3.31 10.13 -25.86
C VAL A 285 -3.21 10.77 -27.24
N ASN A 286 -2.01 11.19 -27.67
CA ASN A 286 -1.80 11.78 -28.99
C ASN A 286 -2.22 10.85 -30.12
N LYS A 287 -1.87 9.55 -30.02
CA LYS A 287 -2.24 8.55 -31.04
C LYS A 287 -3.75 8.31 -31.10
N LYS A 288 -4.42 8.25 -29.95
CA LYS A 288 -5.85 7.88 -29.88
C LYS A 288 -6.81 9.05 -30.03
N LYS A 289 -6.38 10.27 -29.68
CA LYS A 289 -7.24 11.45 -29.53
C LYS A 289 -6.67 12.70 -30.21
N GLY A 290 -5.77 12.51 -31.17
CA GLY A 290 -5.13 13.60 -31.93
C GLY A 290 -6.12 14.57 -32.59
N GLU A 291 -7.30 14.09 -33.00
CA GLU A 291 -8.34 14.91 -33.62
C GLU A 291 -8.83 16.06 -32.72
N PHE A 292 -8.87 15.86 -31.40
CA PHE A 292 -9.29 16.87 -30.43
C PHE A 292 -8.16 17.82 -30.03
N LEU A 293 -6.90 17.42 -30.24
CA LEU A 293 -5.75 18.18 -29.79
C LEU A 293 -5.40 19.31 -30.78
N GLY A 294 -5.67 19.06 -32.07
CA GLY A 294 -5.32 19.94 -33.18
C GLY A 294 -3.83 19.86 -33.48
N SER A 295 -3.46 19.96 -34.75
CA SER A 295 -2.08 20.28 -35.15
C SER A 295 -1.74 21.66 -34.59
N GLU A 296 -0.61 21.78 -33.88
CA GLU A 296 -0.01 23.10 -33.64
C GLU A 296 0.34 23.78 -34.97
#